data_AF-A0A4V0NG44-F1
#
_entry.id   AF-A0A4V0NG44-F1
#
_cell.length_a   1.000
_cell.length_b   1.000
_cell.length_c   1.000
_cell.angle_alpha   90.00
_cell.angle_beta   90.00
_cell.angle_gamma   90.00
#
_symmetry.space_group_name_H-M   'P 1'
#
loop_
_entity.id
_entity.type
_entity.pdbx_description
1 polymer ?
#
loop_
_entity_poly.entity_id
_entity_poly.type
_entity_poly.pdbx_seq_one_letter_code
_entity_poly.pdbx_strand_id
1 'polypeptide(L)'
;MSKLSLSSVSPKEATASYVRRAAVVEVASEQRCVVRIEHDGRALELSAVMAISPLPRIEVGRHVLVTGEDLERCYVIGVLGDEAAPASERRLTTRSGASAAVSTDGERERIEVRDPAGRLVFEYRPDLGRGLLSVPAGDLALAAPQGNIDLVAGGAIRCRGAGGVTLEAGDGDASARPSLALGQTEARLGARAVKLVGERAEVLFAEASYRGVQLSAAVEQVKVVADRMETLATHVFERLKRSFRRVEDLDELLAGRVRTRASGAYSVKGGHASIEAEDDVKIDGKRIHLG
;
A
#
# COMPACT_ATOMS: atom_id res chain seq x y z
N MET A 1 -41.25 56.98 -27.20
CA MET A 1 -42.52 56.60 -26.56
C MET A 1 -42.21 56.12 -25.16
N SER A 2 -42.94 56.63 -24.17
CA SER A 2 -42.95 56.30 -22.73
C SER A 2 -41.61 56.40 -21.95
N LYS A 3 -41.31 57.60 -21.42
CA LYS A 3 -40.40 57.77 -20.28
C LYS A 3 -41.21 57.44 -19.01
N LEU A 4 -40.89 56.33 -18.33
CA LEU A 4 -41.36 56.10 -16.97
C LEU A 4 -40.70 57.11 -16.03
N SER A 5 -41.52 57.82 -15.25
CA SER A 5 -41.05 58.76 -14.24
C SER A 5 -40.50 58.00 -13.03
N LEU A 6 -39.18 58.07 -12.83
CA LEU A 6 -38.56 57.76 -11.55
C LEU A 6 -39.01 58.86 -10.57
N SER A 7 -39.85 58.51 -9.60
CA SER A 7 -40.20 59.39 -8.50
C SER A 7 -38.95 59.63 -7.65
N SER A 8 -38.36 60.81 -7.77
CA SER A 8 -37.26 61.27 -6.93
C SER A 8 -37.72 61.45 -5.49
N VAL A 9 -37.38 60.51 -4.62
CA VAL A 9 -37.43 60.72 -3.18
C VAL A 9 -36.18 61.51 -2.80
N SER A 10 -36.38 62.63 -2.09
CA SER A 10 -35.32 63.56 -1.70
C SER A 10 -34.43 62.93 -0.60
N PRO A 11 -33.08 63.02 -0.65
CA PRO A 11 -32.16 62.21 0.17
C PRO A 11 -32.06 62.58 1.67
N LYS A 12 -33.00 63.33 2.24
CA LYS A 12 -32.82 63.99 3.55
C LYS A 12 -33.45 63.32 4.77
N GLU A 13 -34.02 62.11 4.66
CA GLU A 13 -34.74 61.48 5.79
C GLU A 13 -34.28 60.07 6.20
N ALA A 14 -33.19 59.50 5.65
CA ALA A 14 -32.72 58.16 6.04
C ALA A 14 -31.35 58.22 6.73
N THR A 15 -31.32 58.62 8.01
CA THR A 15 -30.10 58.66 8.85
C THR A 15 -29.98 57.43 9.75
N ALA A 16 -30.43 56.26 9.29
CA ALA A 16 -30.32 55.03 10.07
C ALA A 16 -29.89 53.86 9.18
N SER A 17 -28.78 53.22 9.55
CA SER A 17 -28.39 51.93 9.00
C SER A 17 -29.57 50.95 9.07
N TYR A 18 -29.88 50.28 7.97
CA TYR A 18 -30.99 49.32 7.92
C TYR A 18 -30.50 47.91 7.64
N VAL A 19 -31.21 46.92 8.18
CA VAL A 19 -31.12 45.51 7.76
C VAL A 19 -32.51 45.08 7.36
N ARG A 20 -32.69 44.64 6.12
CA ARG A 20 -34.02 44.29 5.59
C ARG A 20 -33.98 43.04 4.72
N ARG A 21 -35.12 42.34 4.69
CA ARG A 21 -35.41 41.34 3.68
C ARG A 21 -35.69 42.06 2.35
N ALA A 22 -35.06 41.59 1.28
CA ALA A 22 -35.29 42.08 -0.06
C ALA A 22 -35.62 40.93 -1.00
N ALA A 23 -36.35 41.19 -2.08
CA ALA A 23 -36.55 40.25 -3.18
C ALA A 23 -35.64 40.64 -4.34
N VAL A 24 -34.88 39.70 -4.88
CA VAL A 24 -34.02 39.95 -6.04
C VAL A 24 -34.92 40.10 -7.27
N VAL A 25 -34.85 41.24 -7.94
CA VAL A 25 -35.65 41.51 -9.14
C VAL A 25 -34.83 41.37 -10.41
N GLU A 26 -33.52 41.60 -10.33
CA GLU A 26 -32.60 41.46 -11.47
C GLU A 26 -31.21 41.06 -10.98
N VAL A 27 -30.50 40.22 -11.76
CA VAL A 27 -29.09 39.89 -11.49
C VAL A 27 -28.25 40.48 -12.62
N ALA A 28 -27.56 41.59 -12.33
CA ALA A 28 -26.77 42.32 -13.33
C ALA A 28 -25.39 41.67 -13.56
N SER A 29 -24.79 41.05 -12.53
CA SER A 29 -23.52 40.33 -12.61
C SER A 29 -23.34 39.41 -11.38
N GLU A 30 -22.24 38.67 -11.31
CA GLU A 30 -21.90 37.85 -10.13
C GLU A 30 -21.73 38.67 -8.83
N GLN A 31 -21.45 39.97 -8.92
CA GLN A 31 -21.23 40.84 -7.77
C GLN A 31 -22.32 41.91 -7.56
N ARG A 32 -23.30 42.00 -8.47
CA ARG A 32 -24.35 43.02 -8.43
C ARG A 32 -25.72 42.48 -8.83
N CYS A 33 -26.73 42.85 -8.07
CA CYS A 33 -28.13 42.58 -8.36
C CYS A 33 -28.98 43.79 -8.03
N VAL A 34 -30.16 43.89 -8.63
CA VAL A 34 -31.20 44.82 -8.20
C VAL A 34 -32.12 44.09 -7.24
N VAL A 35 -32.35 44.69 -6.09
CA VAL A 35 -33.22 44.15 -5.04
C VAL A 35 -34.36 45.10 -4.77
N ARG A 36 -35.52 44.54 -4.46
CA ARG A 36 -36.71 45.28 -4.04
C ARG A 36 -36.88 45.12 -2.54
N ILE A 37 -36.88 46.25 -1.83
CA ILE A 37 -37.15 46.32 -0.39
C ILE A 37 -38.47 47.06 -0.13
N GLU A 38 -39.09 46.78 1.01
CA GLU A 38 -40.15 47.62 1.56
C GLU A 38 -39.56 48.56 2.63
N HIS A 39 -39.77 49.87 2.44
CA HIS A 39 -39.33 50.91 3.35
C HIS A 39 -40.45 51.93 3.51
N ASP A 40 -40.88 52.17 4.77
CA ASP A 40 -41.95 53.11 5.12
C ASP A 40 -43.22 52.99 4.26
N GLY A 41 -43.66 51.74 4.03
CA GLY A 41 -44.87 51.44 3.25
C GLY A 41 -44.72 51.61 1.74
N ARG A 42 -43.50 51.84 1.23
CA ARG A 42 -43.20 51.92 -0.21
C ARG A 42 -42.24 50.82 -0.63
N ALA A 43 -42.47 50.27 -1.81
CA ALA A 43 -41.51 49.38 -2.47
C ALA A 43 -40.45 50.21 -3.19
N LEU A 44 -39.18 49.98 -2.88
CA LEU A 44 -38.03 50.64 -3.50
C LEU A 44 -37.13 49.59 -4.17
N GLU A 45 -36.66 49.88 -5.38
CA GLU A 45 -35.68 49.05 -6.08
C GLU A 45 -34.30 49.69 -5.98
N LEU A 46 -33.35 48.94 -5.42
CA LEU A 46 -32.00 49.41 -5.13
C LEU A 46 -30.97 48.50 -5.80
N SER A 47 -29.90 49.10 -6.33
CA SER A 47 -28.73 48.35 -6.77
C SER A 47 -27.95 47.86 -5.54
N ALA A 48 -27.80 46.55 -5.40
CA ALA A 48 -27.08 45.93 -4.30
C ALA A 48 -25.78 45.27 -4.76
N VAL A 49 -24.74 45.39 -3.93
CA VAL A 49 -23.42 44.76 -4.12
C VAL A 49 -23.27 43.58 -3.18
N MET A 50 -22.70 42.48 -3.66
CA MET A 50 -22.38 41.31 -2.83
C MET A 50 -21.26 41.64 -1.84
N ALA A 51 -21.56 41.70 -0.54
CA ALA A 51 -20.56 41.99 0.49
C ALA A 51 -19.82 40.75 0.99
N ILE A 52 -20.44 39.57 0.87
CA ILE A 52 -19.86 38.30 1.30
C ILE A 52 -19.73 37.38 0.08
N SER A 53 -18.55 36.78 -0.08
CA SER A 53 -18.25 35.81 -1.12
C SER A 53 -17.51 34.60 -0.51
N PRO A 54 -17.89 33.36 -0.87
CA PRO A 54 -18.96 32.99 -1.79
C PRO A 54 -20.33 32.96 -1.08
N LEU A 55 -21.31 33.67 -1.64
CA LEU A 55 -22.72 33.43 -1.33
C LEU A 55 -23.29 32.40 -2.33
N PRO A 56 -24.35 31.64 -1.95
CA PRO A 56 -25.10 30.82 -2.89
C PRO A 56 -25.50 31.64 -4.13
N ARG A 57 -25.60 30.98 -5.29
CA ARG A 57 -25.99 31.66 -6.54
C ARG A 57 -27.31 32.38 -6.35
N ILE A 58 -27.31 33.69 -6.59
CA ILE A 58 -28.51 34.52 -6.50
C ILE A 58 -29.29 34.43 -7.80
N GLU A 59 -30.60 34.22 -7.70
CA GLU A 59 -31.52 34.14 -8.81
C GLU A 59 -32.67 35.15 -8.62
N VAL A 60 -33.24 35.62 -9.73
CA VAL A 60 -34.42 36.49 -9.69
C VAL A 60 -35.56 35.78 -8.95
N GLY A 61 -36.22 36.49 -8.05
CA GLY A 61 -37.28 35.96 -7.18
C GLY A 61 -36.79 35.43 -5.83
N ARG A 62 -35.49 35.21 -5.63
CA ARG A 62 -34.95 34.81 -4.30
C ARG A 62 -35.04 35.96 -3.31
N HIS A 63 -35.23 35.59 -2.04
CA HIS A 63 -35.11 36.54 -0.95
C HIS A 63 -33.68 36.60 -0.42
N VAL A 64 -33.21 37.81 -0.14
CA VAL A 64 -31.88 38.09 0.40
C VAL A 64 -31.99 39.00 1.60
N LEU A 65 -30.95 38.98 2.44
CA LEU A 65 -30.76 39.94 3.52
C LEU A 65 -29.82 41.03 3.02
N VAL A 66 -30.29 42.28 3.08
CA VAL A 66 -29.52 43.43 2.66
C VAL A 66 -29.31 44.42 3.79
N THR A 67 -28.19 45.12 3.76
CA THR A 67 -27.85 46.19 4.69
C THR A 67 -27.28 47.40 3.96
N GLY A 68 -27.43 48.58 4.55
CA GLY A 68 -26.90 49.83 4.01
C GLY A 68 -26.85 50.91 5.09
N GLU A 69 -25.92 51.84 4.95
CA GLU A 69 -25.88 53.07 5.76
C GLU A 69 -27.01 54.02 5.35
N ASP A 70 -27.33 54.04 4.05
CA ASP A 70 -28.38 54.80 3.40
C ASP A 70 -29.00 53.98 2.24
N LEU A 71 -30.05 54.49 1.63
CA LEU A 71 -30.70 53.84 0.48
C LEU A 71 -29.88 53.95 -0.82
N GLU A 72 -28.75 54.65 -0.84
CA GLU A 72 -27.86 54.72 -2.02
C GLU A 72 -26.88 53.52 -2.05
N ARG A 73 -26.50 52.99 -0.89
CA ARG A 73 -25.54 51.89 -0.75
C ARG A 73 -26.18 50.66 -0.12
N CYS A 74 -26.58 49.73 -0.97
CA CYS A 74 -27.17 48.46 -0.56
C CYS A 74 -26.15 47.31 -0.70
N TYR A 75 -26.00 46.48 0.32
CA TYR A 75 -25.10 45.34 0.36
C TYR A 75 -25.86 44.07 0.66
N VAL A 76 -25.69 43.03 -0.16
CA VAL A 76 -26.18 41.69 0.14
C VAL A 76 -25.23 41.02 1.12
N ILE A 77 -25.74 40.69 2.30
CA ILE A 77 -25.00 40.03 3.39
C ILE A 77 -25.49 38.60 3.65
N GLY A 78 -26.51 38.15 2.92
CA GLY A 78 -26.99 36.77 3.02
C GLY A 78 -28.06 36.47 1.98
N VAL A 79 -28.15 35.20 1.57
CA VAL A 79 -29.30 34.69 0.83
C VAL A 79 -30.22 34.03 1.86
N LEU A 80 -31.49 34.43 1.91
CA LEU A 80 -32.46 33.80 2.79
C LEU A 80 -32.87 32.48 2.15
N GLY A 81 -32.68 31.38 2.88
CA GLY A 81 -33.16 30.07 2.44
C GLY A 81 -34.68 30.01 2.44
N ASP A 82 -35.24 29.06 1.68
CA ASP A 82 -36.62 28.65 1.90
C ASP A 82 -36.69 27.98 3.28
N GLU A 83 -37.52 28.48 4.19
CA GLU A 83 -37.77 27.84 5.50
C GLU A 83 -38.24 26.38 5.37
N ALA A 84 -38.66 25.96 4.16
CA ALA A 84 -39.13 24.63 3.83
C ALA A 84 -38.09 23.74 3.11
N ALA A 85 -36.91 24.24 2.73
CA ALA A 85 -35.90 23.40 2.11
C ALA A 85 -35.10 22.67 3.21
N PRO A 86 -35.13 21.32 3.29
CA PRO A 86 -34.26 20.59 4.19
C PRO A 86 -32.83 21.03 3.89
N ALA A 87 -32.01 21.23 4.95
CA ALA A 87 -30.62 21.69 4.86
C ALA A 87 -29.90 20.96 3.71
N SER A 88 -29.89 21.59 2.54
CA SER A 88 -29.55 20.92 1.29
C SER A 88 -28.08 20.57 1.37
N GLU A 89 -27.77 19.27 1.28
CA GLU A 89 -26.43 18.69 1.33
C GLU A 89 -25.41 19.67 0.75
N ARG A 90 -24.43 20.09 1.56
CA ARG A 90 -23.29 20.89 1.08
C ARG A 90 -22.48 20.03 0.12
N ARG A 91 -22.88 20.04 -1.15
CA ARG A 91 -22.30 19.26 -2.24
C ARG A 91 -21.46 20.16 -3.12
N LEU A 92 -20.16 19.90 -3.15
CA LEU A 92 -19.23 20.48 -4.12
C LEU A 92 -19.29 19.62 -5.39
N THR A 93 -19.49 20.25 -6.54
CA THR A 93 -19.54 19.54 -7.84
C THR A 93 -18.53 20.17 -8.79
N THR A 94 -17.73 19.37 -9.48
CA THR A 94 -16.78 19.83 -10.51
C THR A 94 -17.52 20.08 -11.83
N ARG A 95 -16.88 20.79 -12.76
CA ARG A 95 -17.42 20.96 -14.14
C ARG A 95 -17.63 19.64 -14.88
N SER A 96 -16.87 18.61 -14.53
CA SER A 96 -16.96 17.27 -15.11
C SER A 96 -18.02 16.39 -14.46
N GLY A 97 -18.71 16.86 -13.41
CA GLY A 97 -19.78 16.13 -12.73
C GLY A 97 -19.32 15.28 -11.54
N ALA A 98 -18.03 15.26 -11.20
CA ALA A 98 -17.58 14.63 -9.95
C ALA A 98 -18.09 15.46 -8.75
N SER A 99 -18.33 14.82 -7.61
CA SER A 99 -18.91 15.51 -6.46
C SER A 99 -18.32 15.06 -5.13
N ALA A 100 -18.24 15.99 -4.17
CA ALA A 100 -17.94 15.70 -2.78
C ALA A 100 -19.06 16.25 -1.89
N ALA A 101 -19.57 15.45 -0.96
CA ALA A 101 -20.66 15.86 -0.08
C ALA A 101 -20.54 15.19 1.29
N VAL A 102 -21.10 15.87 2.29
CA VAL A 102 -21.51 15.23 3.54
C VAL A 102 -22.93 14.73 3.34
N SER A 103 -23.15 13.43 3.54
CA SER A 103 -24.48 12.82 3.48
C SER A 103 -24.83 12.26 4.85
N THR A 104 -26.07 12.47 5.26
CA THR A 104 -26.62 11.96 6.51
C THR A 104 -27.69 10.91 6.21
N ASP A 105 -27.60 9.76 6.87
CA ASP A 105 -28.63 8.72 6.87
C ASP A 105 -29.08 8.50 8.31
N GLY A 106 -30.16 9.20 8.70
CA GLY A 106 -30.55 9.36 10.10
C GLY A 106 -29.48 10.10 10.90
N GLU A 107 -29.00 9.48 11.97
CA GLU A 107 -27.90 9.98 12.82
C GLU A 107 -26.50 9.70 12.24
N ARG A 108 -26.41 8.94 11.13
CA ARG A 108 -25.12 8.53 10.57
C ARG A 108 -24.62 9.52 9.54
N GLU A 109 -23.50 10.15 9.83
CA GLU A 109 -22.81 11.05 8.92
C GLU A 109 -21.77 10.28 8.08
N ARG A 110 -21.59 10.66 6.82
CA ARG A 110 -20.47 10.19 6.00
C ARG A 110 -19.99 11.27 5.04
N ILE A 111 -18.68 11.33 4.85
CA ILE A 111 -18.06 12.15 3.80
C ILE A 111 -17.90 11.25 2.58
N GLU A 112 -18.47 11.65 1.44
CA GLU A 112 -18.37 10.91 0.19
C GLU A 112 -17.73 11.76 -0.91
N VAL A 113 -16.89 11.12 -1.71
CA VAL A 113 -16.43 11.63 -3.01
C VAL A 113 -16.88 10.65 -4.08
N ARG A 114 -17.54 11.16 -5.12
CA ARG A 114 -18.07 10.39 -6.25
C ARG A 114 -17.51 10.90 -7.56
N ASP A 115 -17.33 9.98 -8.50
CA ASP A 115 -16.93 10.30 -9.86
C ASP A 115 -18.09 10.88 -10.70
N PRO A 116 -17.86 11.32 -11.95
CA PRO A 116 -18.91 11.83 -12.84
C PRO A 116 -20.08 10.88 -13.11
N ALA A 117 -19.87 9.56 -12.96
CA ALA A 117 -20.92 8.56 -13.12
C ALA A 117 -21.66 8.27 -11.80
N GLY A 118 -21.36 9.00 -10.73
CA GLY A 118 -21.95 8.84 -9.40
C GLY A 118 -21.37 7.69 -8.58
N ARG A 119 -20.29 7.04 -9.06
CA ARG A 119 -19.65 5.91 -8.37
C ARG A 119 -18.77 6.41 -7.24
N LEU A 120 -18.76 5.70 -6.12
CA LEU A 120 -18.00 6.07 -4.92
C LEU A 120 -16.49 5.91 -5.15
N VAL A 121 -15.74 6.99 -4.95
CA VAL A 121 -14.27 7.04 -5.03
C VAL A 121 -13.65 7.05 -3.64
N PHE A 122 -14.20 7.84 -2.73
CA PHE A 122 -13.75 7.89 -1.34
C PHE A 122 -14.94 7.99 -0.39
N GLU A 123 -14.83 7.34 0.76
CA GLU A 123 -15.78 7.44 1.87
C GLU A 123 -15.03 7.52 3.19
N TYR A 124 -15.47 8.41 4.07
CA TYR A 124 -15.08 8.38 5.48
C TYR A 124 -16.32 8.29 6.37
N ARG A 125 -16.35 7.28 7.23
CA ARG A 125 -17.40 6.99 8.21
C ARG A 125 -16.86 7.25 9.63
N PRO A 126 -17.20 8.37 10.27
CA PRO A 126 -16.69 8.74 11.59
C PRO A 126 -17.18 7.81 12.70
N ASP A 127 -18.42 7.31 12.61
CA ASP A 127 -18.99 6.33 13.55
C ASP A 127 -18.18 5.03 13.61
N LEU A 128 -17.53 4.65 12.50
CA LEU A 128 -16.67 3.48 12.40
C LEU A 128 -15.17 3.80 12.46
N GLY A 129 -14.79 5.09 12.43
CA GLY A 129 -13.40 5.52 12.23
C GLY A 129 -12.77 4.96 10.94
N ARG A 130 -13.58 4.75 9.89
CA ARG A 130 -13.17 4.00 8.70
C ARG A 130 -13.14 4.88 7.46
N GLY A 131 -11.98 4.92 6.80
CA GLY A 131 -11.82 5.39 5.43
C GLY A 131 -11.88 4.25 4.41
N LEU A 132 -12.47 4.51 3.25
CA LEU A 132 -12.46 3.63 2.09
C LEU A 132 -12.07 4.45 0.86
N LEU A 133 -10.98 4.03 0.19
CA LEU A 133 -10.64 4.50 -1.15
C LEU A 133 -10.98 3.38 -2.14
N SER A 134 -11.77 3.70 -3.16
CA SER A 134 -12.31 2.73 -4.11
C SER A 134 -12.17 3.26 -5.53
N VAL A 135 -11.53 2.49 -6.41
CA VAL A 135 -11.48 2.79 -7.86
C VAL A 135 -12.23 1.65 -8.56
N PRO A 136 -13.54 1.80 -8.82
CA PRO A 136 -14.37 0.70 -9.31
C PRO A 136 -14.05 0.30 -10.76
N ALA A 137 -13.38 1.16 -11.52
CA ALA A 137 -12.85 0.87 -12.85
C ALA A 137 -11.60 1.70 -13.11
N GLY A 138 -10.61 1.13 -13.81
CA GLY A 138 -9.32 1.75 -14.08
C GLY A 138 -8.26 1.40 -13.03
N ASP A 139 -7.23 2.24 -12.94
CA ASP A 139 -6.04 2.00 -12.11
C ASP A 139 -5.96 2.97 -10.92
N LEU A 140 -5.39 2.50 -9.81
CA LEU A 140 -5.03 3.32 -8.65
C LEU A 140 -3.50 3.37 -8.54
N ALA A 141 -2.94 4.57 -8.54
CA ALA A 141 -1.52 4.80 -8.29
C ALA A 141 -1.31 5.67 -7.05
N LEU A 142 -0.40 5.25 -6.17
CA LEU A 142 0.16 6.07 -5.11
C LEU A 142 1.60 6.39 -5.50
N ALA A 143 1.93 7.67 -5.70
CA ALA A 143 3.25 8.09 -6.18
C ALA A 143 3.81 9.25 -5.34
N ALA A 144 5.06 9.11 -4.93
CA ALA A 144 5.84 10.18 -4.28
C ALA A 144 7.19 10.32 -5.02
N PRO A 145 7.24 10.99 -6.20
CA PRO A 145 8.42 10.99 -7.07
C PRO A 145 9.71 11.53 -6.44
N GLN A 146 9.59 12.32 -5.38
CA GLN A 146 10.69 12.91 -4.61
C GLN A 146 10.50 12.69 -3.10
N GLY A 147 9.81 11.61 -2.72
CA GLY A 147 9.48 11.33 -1.32
C GLY A 147 9.21 9.86 -1.07
N ASN A 148 8.75 9.56 0.14
CA ASN A 148 8.44 8.20 0.56
C ASN A 148 6.94 7.97 0.66
N ILE A 149 6.52 6.71 0.50
CA ILE A 149 5.17 6.26 0.84
C ILE A 149 5.30 5.27 1.99
N ASP A 150 4.87 5.68 3.18
CA ASP A 150 4.85 4.83 4.36
C ASP A 150 3.47 4.20 4.54
N LEU A 151 3.41 2.88 4.54
CA LEU A 151 2.20 2.12 4.92
C LEU A 151 2.39 1.61 6.35
N VAL A 152 1.82 2.33 7.32
CA VAL A 152 1.95 2.02 8.76
C VAL A 152 0.61 1.59 9.32
N ALA A 153 0.56 0.44 9.99
CA ALA A 153 -0.62 -0.03 10.70
C ALA A 153 -0.22 -0.56 12.08
N GLY A 154 -1.01 -0.22 13.11
CA GLY A 154 -0.90 -0.88 14.42
C GLY A 154 -1.38 -2.34 14.40
N GLY A 155 -2.12 -2.73 13.36
CA GLY A 155 -2.56 -4.10 13.09
C GLY A 155 -1.92 -4.66 11.82
N ALA A 156 -2.68 -5.41 11.04
CA ALA A 156 -2.18 -6.06 9.82
C ALA A 156 -2.37 -5.19 8.56
N ILE A 157 -1.34 -5.16 7.70
CA ILE A 157 -1.46 -4.74 6.30
C ILE A 157 -1.74 -6.00 5.47
N ARG A 158 -2.82 -5.98 4.68
CA ARG A 158 -3.22 -7.12 3.83
C ARG A 158 -3.27 -6.69 2.36
N CYS A 159 -2.36 -7.23 1.56
CA CYS A 159 -2.34 -7.05 0.11
C CYS A 159 -2.98 -8.29 -0.54
N ARG A 160 -3.96 -8.08 -1.41
CA ARG A 160 -4.64 -9.15 -2.17
C ARG A 160 -4.82 -8.70 -3.60
N GLY A 161 -4.48 -9.55 -4.55
CA GLY A 161 -4.78 -9.35 -5.97
C GLY A 161 -5.26 -10.65 -6.57
N ALA A 162 -6.31 -10.60 -7.38
CA ALA A 162 -6.82 -11.77 -8.09
C ALA A 162 -5.80 -12.28 -9.13
N GLY A 163 -5.06 -11.36 -9.77
CA GLY A 163 -4.00 -11.68 -10.74
C GLY A 163 -2.60 -11.83 -10.12
N GLY A 164 -2.38 -11.36 -8.90
CA GLY A 164 -1.09 -11.42 -8.22
C GLY A 164 -0.79 -10.19 -7.37
N VAL A 165 0.33 -10.25 -6.65
CA VAL A 165 0.94 -9.12 -5.94
C VAL A 165 2.44 -9.17 -6.26
N THR A 166 2.96 -8.10 -6.82
CA THR A 166 4.38 -7.97 -7.18
C THR A 166 5.02 -6.89 -6.34
N LEU A 167 6.18 -7.19 -5.75
CA LEU A 167 7.02 -6.24 -5.05
C LEU A 167 8.33 -6.14 -5.82
N GLU A 168 8.52 -5.03 -6.51
CA GLU A 168 9.73 -4.72 -7.26
C GLU A 168 10.39 -3.51 -6.62
N ALA A 169 11.71 -3.53 -6.58
CA ALA A 169 12.51 -2.40 -6.18
C ALA A 169 13.57 -2.19 -7.26
N GLY A 170 13.59 -1.01 -7.87
CA GLY A 170 14.51 -0.69 -8.95
C GLY A 170 15.92 -0.43 -8.44
N ASP A 171 16.88 -0.41 -9.38
CA ASP A 171 18.24 0.09 -9.17
C ASP A 171 18.19 1.62 -9.04
N GLY A 172 17.73 2.09 -7.87
CA GLY A 172 17.92 3.47 -7.45
C GLY A 172 19.41 3.79 -7.30
N ASP A 173 19.73 5.08 -7.27
CA ASP A 173 21.07 5.63 -7.12
C ASP A 173 21.91 4.84 -6.09
N ALA A 174 23.21 4.66 -6.36
CA ALA A 174 24.09 3.64 -5.76
C ALA A 174 24.17 3.63 -4.21
N SER A 175 23.58 4.62 -3.53
CA SER A 175 23.50 4.74 -2.09
C SER A 175 22.45 3.86 -1.42
N ALA A 176 21.37 3.45 -2.09
CA ALA A 176 20.28 2.71 -1.46
C ALA A 176 20.01 1.40 -2.20
N ARG A 177 20.59 0.30 -1.71
CA ARG A 177 20.29 -1.02 -2.25
C ARG A 177 18.86 -1.42 -1.86
N PRO A 178 18.06 -1.93 -2.80
CA PRO A 178 16.75 -2.45 -2.46
C PRO A 178 16.89 -3.54 -1.40
N SER A 179 16.06 -3.48 -0.37
CA SER A 179 16.05 -4.48 0.70
C SER A 179 14.63 -4.83 1.09
N LEU A 180 14.42 -6.10 1.38
CA LEU A 180 13.20 -6.61 2.01
C LEU A 180 13.60 -7.18 3.37
N ALA A 181 13.29 -6.44 4.44
CA ALA A 181 13.49 -6.91 5.80
C ALA A 181 12.20 -7.56 6.32
N LEU A 182 12.31 -8.80 6.78
CA LEU A 182 11.23 -9.50 7.47
C LEU A 182 11.52 -9.50 8.98
N GLY A 183 10.51 -9.18 9.79
CA GLY A 183 10.64 -8.98 11.24
C GLY A 183 11.00 -10.24 12.04
N GLN A 184 11.14 -10.07 13.35
CA GLN A 184 11.95 -10.95 14.22
C GLN A 184 11.34 -12.31 14.58
N THR A 185 10.03 -12.54 14.34
CA THR A 185 9.38 -13.75 14.88
C THR A 185 9.35 -14.89 13.88
N GLU A 186 8.75 -14.68 12.70
CA GLU A 186 8.56 -15.75 11.73
C GLU A 186 8.30 -15.21 10.33
N ALA A 187 8.90 -15.85 9.33
CA ALA A 187 8.54 -15.72 7.93
C ALA A 187 8.09 -17.09 7.40
N ARG A 188 6.85 -17.19 6.91
CA ARG A 188 6.30 -18.42 6.29
C ARG A 188 6.15 -18.23 4.78
N LEU A 189 6.83 -19.07 4.00
CA LEU A 189 6.64 -19.16 2.56
C LEU A 189 5.88 -20.45 2.23
N GLY A 190 4.56 -20.33 2.07
CA GLY A 190 3.70 -21.43 1.62
C GLY A 190 3.41 -21.29 0.14
N ALA A 191 3.96 -22.17 -0.70
CA ALA A 191 3.72 -22.15 -2.14
C ALA A 191 3.83 -23.57 -2.73
N ARG A 192 3.21 -23.77 -3.91
CA ARG A 192 3.42 -24.98 -4.71
C ARG A 192 4.83 -25.05 -5.30
N ALA A 193 5.45 -23.90 -5.56
CA ALA A 193 6.80 -23.78 -6.08
C ALA A 193 7.48 -22.52 -5.52
N VAL A 194 8.75 -22.63 -5.17
CA VAL A 194 9.61 -21.52 -4.74
C VAL A 194 10.89 -21.57 -5.57
N LYS A 195 11.29 -20.44 -6.17
CA LYS A 195 12.53 -20.29 -6.92
C LYS A 195 13.33 -19.12 -6.33
N LEU A 196 14.58 -19.39 -5.95
CA LEU A 196 15.53 -18.39 -5.48
C LEU A 196 16.65 -18.29 -6.51
N VAL A 197 16.94 -17.09 -7.01
CA VAL A 197 18.00 -16.84 -8.00
C VAL A 197 18.80 -15.63 -7.52
N GLY A 198 20.11 -15.77 -7.48
CA GLY A 198 21.02 -14.69 -7.10
C GLY A 198 22.47 -15.13 -7.25
N GLU A 199 23.38 -14.16 -7.27
CA GLU A 199 24.83 -14.40 -7.37
C GLU A 199 25.44 -14.84 -6.04
N ARG A 200 24.89 -14.34 -4.92
CA ARG A 200 25.32 -14.67 -3.56
C ARG A 200 24.11 -14.91 -2.67
N ALA A 201 24.16 -15.97 -1.89
CA ALA A 201 23.24 -16.24 -0.80
C ALA A 201 24.04 -16.59 0.45
N GLU A 202 23.71 -15.95 1.56
CA GLU A 202 24.22 -16.29 2.88
C GLU A 202 23.06 -16.70 3.76
N VAL A 203 23.22 -17.85 4.41
CA VAL A 203 22.16 -18.43 5.20
C VAL A 203 22.76 -18.92 6.51
N LEU A 204 22.32 -18.33 7.61
CA LEU A 204 22.72 -18.69 8.96
C LEU A 204 21.50 -19.23 9.69
N PHE A 205 21.61 -20.46 10.19
CA PHE A 205 20.60 -21.10 11.01
C PHE A 205 21.25 -21.63 12.27
N ALA A 206 20.54 -21.50 13.40
CA ALA A 206 20.86 -22.27 14.60
C ALA A 206 20.46 -23.75 14.42
N GLU A 207 19.31 -23.97 13.77
CA GLU A 207 18.79 -25.30 13.44
C GLU A 207 18.17 -25.29 12.04
N ALA A 208 18.47 -26.29 11.22
CA ALA A 208 17.88 -26.47 9.91
C ALA A 208 17.43 -27.93 9.74
N SER A 209 16.20 -28.12 9.27
CA SER A 209 15.69 -29.44 8.89
C SER A 209 15.13 -29.40 7.48
N TYR A 210 15.48 -30.43 6.71
CA TYR A 210 14.94 -30.63 5.37
C TYR A 210 14.14 -31.92 5.35
N ARG A 211 12.90 -31.82 4.87
CA ARG A 211 12.03 -32.97 4.63
C ARG A 211 11.55 -32.91 3.20
N GLY A 212 11.97 -33.87 2.39
CA GLY A 212 11.61 -33.95 0.99
C GLY A 212 11.93 -35.33 0.42
N VAL A 213 11.47 -35.56 -0.81
CA VAL A 213 11.67 -36.84 -1.51
C VAL A 213 13.01 -36.88 -2.24
N GLN A 214 13.46 -35.74 -2.77
CA GLN A 214 14.70 -35.64 -3.55
C GLN A 214 15.38 -34.31 -3.31
N LEU A 215 16.67 -34.38 -3.00
CA LEU A 215 17.59 -33.25 -3.00
C LEU A 215 18.61 -33.46 -4.13
N SER A 216 18.86 -32.41 -4.91
CA SER A 216 19.90 -32.43 -5.95
C SER A 216 20.69 -31.13 -5.85
N ALA A 217 22.01 -31.27 -5.65
CA ALA A 217 22.92 -30.15 -5.48
C ALA A 217 24.14 -30.36 -6.39
N ALA A 218 24.49 -29.33 -7.17
CA ALA A 218 25.73 -29.27 -7.92
C ALA A 218 26.55 -28.12 -7.32
N VAL A 219 27.62 -28.48 -6.61
CA VAL A 219 28.45 -27.53 -5.85
C VAL A 219 29.89 -27.77 -6.22
N GLU A 220 30.65 -26.70 -6.47
CA GLU A 220 32.06 -26.78 -6.80
C GLU A 220 32.90 -27.23 -5.59
N GLN A 221 32.60 -26.67 -4.41
CA GLN A 221 33.30 -26.98 -3.18
C GLN A 221 32.33 -27.07 -2.00
N VAL A 222 32.47 -28.14 -1.22
CA VAL A 222 31.78 -28.31 0.06
C VAL A 222 32.84 -28.45 1.15
N LYS A 223 32.72 -27.65 2.22
CA LYS A 223 33.51 -27.80 3.45
C LYS A 223 32.56 -28.04 4.60
N VAL A 224 32.75 -29.16 5.29
CA VAL A 224 31.96 -29.52 6.47
C VAL A 224 32.90 -29.55 7.67
N VAL A 225 32.50 -28.89 8.75
CA VAL A 225 33.15 -28.97 10.06
C VAL A 225 32.05 -29.34 11.04
N ALA A 226 32.18 -30.49 11.68
CA ALA A 226 31.18 -31.03 12.58
C ALA A 226 31.85 -31.87 13.66
N ASP A 227 31.34 -31.80 14.89
CA ASP A 227 31.79 -32.66 15.99
C ASP A 227 31.32 -34.11 15.79
N ARG A 228 30.13 -34.28 15.19
CA ARG A 228 29.54 -35.57 14.86
C ARG A 228 28.84 -35.51 13.52
N MET A 229 29.10 -36.51 12.69
CA MET A 229 28.42 -36.71 11.41
C MET A 229 27.93 -38.15 11.35
N GLU A 230 26.62 -38.33 11.21
CA GLU A 230 25.99 -39.62 11.00
C GLU A 230 25.32 -39.67 9.63
N THR A 231 25.35 -40.83 8.99
CA THR A 231 24.66 -41.05 7.73
C THR A 231 23.92 -42.37 7.79
N LEU A 232 22.60 -42.30 7.66
CA LEU A 232 21.72 -43.46 7.57
C LEU A 232 21.20 -43.53 6.14
N ALA A 233 21.67 -44.53 5.40
CA ALA A 233 21.30 -44.72 4.00
C ALA A 233 21.22 -46.20 3.66
N THR A 234 20.25 -46.58 2.83
CA THR A 234 20.16 -47.94 2.28
C THR A 234 21.28 -48.19 1.25
N HIS A 235 21.64 -47.15 0.48
CA HIS A 235 22.70 -47.21 -0.50
C HIS A 235 23.45 -45.88 -0.52
N VAL A 236 24.78 -45.96 -0.58
CA VAL A 236 25.66 -44.81 -0.78
C VAL A 236 26.54 -45.13 -1.99
N PHE A 237 26.50 -44.26 -3.00
CA PHE A 237 27.38 -44.35 -4.17
C PHE A 237 28.27 -43.13 -4.23
N GLU A 238 29.58 -43.36 -4.13
CA GLU A 238 30.58 -42.31 -4.18
C GLU A 238 31.57 -42.59 -5.32
N ARG A 239 31.83 -41.56 -6.13
CA ARG A 239 32.88 -41.59 -7.14
C ARG A 239 33.86 -40.48 -6.84
N LEU A 240 35.00 -40.86 -6.26
CA LEU A 240 36.02 -39.93 -5.83
C LEU A 240 37.23 -40.02 -6.76
N LYS A 241 37.81 -38.87 -7.15
CA LYS A 241 39.11 -38.85 -7.83
C LYS A 241 40.24 -39.21 -6.85
N ARG A 242 40.14 -38.74 -5.61
CA ARG A 242 41.05 -39.06 -4.49
C ARG A 242 40.24 -39.04 -3.20
N SER A 243 40.57 -39.94 -2.28
CA SER A 243 40.04 -39.99 -0.92
C SER A 243 41.23 -40.03 0.04
N PHE A 244 41.22 -39.16 1.04
CA PHE A 244 42.23 -39.15 2.10
C PHE A 244 41.48 -39.11 3.43
N ARG A 245 41.78 -40.06 4.31
CA ARG A 245 41.26 -40.09 5.67
C ARG A 245 42.46 -40.04 6.61
N ARG A 246 42.39 -39.14 7.58
CA ARG A 246 43.24 -39.15 8.76
C ARG A 246 42.33 -39.34 9.94
N VAL A 247 42.58 -40.38 10.71
CA VAL A 247 41.79 -40.75 11.87
C VAL A 247 42.76 -40.84 13.05
N GLU A 248 42.44 -40.16 14.14
CA GLU A 248 43.34 -40.04 15.29
C GLU A 248 43.29 -41.27 16.20
N ASP A 249 42.11 -41.86 16.36
CA ASP A 249 41.88 -42.98 17.28
C ASP A 249 41.46 -44.25 16.52
N LEU A 250 40.18 -44.39 16.14
CA LEU A 250 39.64 -45.60 15.52
C LEU A 250 39.00 -45.33 14.15
N ASP A 251 39.48 -46.02 13.12
CA ASP A 251 38.79 -46.20 11.83
C ASP A 251 38.31 -47.65 11.74
N GLU A 252 37.03 -47.90 12.02
CA GLU A 252 36.43 -49.23 11.98
C GLU A 252 35.50 -49.37 10.77
N LEU A 253 35.66 -50.45 10.01
CA LEU A 253 34.79 -50.81 8.90
C LEU A 253 34.07 -52.13 9.21
N LEU A 254 32.81 -52.02 9.63
CA LEU A 254 31.91 -53.16 9.77
C LEU A 254 31.09 -53.32 8.49
N ALA A 255 31.35 -54.39 7.75
CA ALA A 255 30.66 -54.66 6.49
C ALA A 255 30.52 -56.16 6.25
N GLY A 256 29.37 -56.59 5.73
CA GLY A 256 29.18 -58.00 5.34
C GLY A 256 30.09 -58.43 4.20
N ARG A 257 30.50 -57.50 3.31
CA ARG A 257 31.49 -57.76 2.26
C ARG A 257 32.26 -56.49 1.92
N VAL A 258 33.59 -56.60 1.92
CA VAL A 258 34.50 -55.56 1.43
C VAL A 258 35.23 -56.07 0.20
N ARG A 259 35.32 -55.24 -0.85
CA ARG A 259 36.12 -55.54 -2.04
C ARG A 259 37.05 -54.37 -2.35
N THR A 260 38.33 -54.58 -2.14
CA THR A 260 39.37 -53.60 -2.50
C THR A 260 40.05 -54.04 -3.78
N ARG A 261 40.14 -53.13 -4.76
CA ARG A 261 40.88 -53.35 -6.01
C ARG A 261 41.80 -52.16 -6.25
N ALA A 262 43.10 -52.42 -6.27
CA ALA A 262 44.10 -51.45 -6.68
C ALA A 262 44.67 -51.84 -8.04
N SER A 263 44.78 -50.88 -8.97
CA SER A 263 45.51 -51.08 -10.24
C SER A 263 47.01 -50.91 -10.06
N GLY A 264 47.43 -50.13 -9.06
CA GLY A 264 48.82 -49.94 -8.66
C GLY A 264 49.15 -50.71 -7.39
N ALA A 265 49.87 -50.07 -6.47
CA ALA A 265 50.22 -50.66 -5.19
C ALA A 265 49.05 -50.58 -4.18
N TYR A 266 48.89 -51.64 -3.41
CA TYR A 266 48.14 -51.63 -2.14
C TYR A 266 49.14 -51.88 -1.03
N SER A 267 49.26 -50.96 -0.08
CA SER A 267 50.24 -51.03 1.00
C SER A 267 49.57 -50.82 2.35
N VAL A 268 49.84 -51.72 3.30
CA VAL A 268 49.47 -51.59 4.70
C VAL A 268 50.76 -51.48 5.50
N LYS A 269 50.83 -50.51 6.41
CA LYS A 269 51.96 -50.32 7.33
C LYS A 269 51.39 -50.08 8.72
N GLY A 270 51.93 -50.77 9.72
CA GLY A 270 51.54 -50.63 11.11
C GLY A 270 52.53 -51.37 12.01
N GLY A 271 52.45 -51.13 13.32
CA GLY A 271 53.26 -51.89 14.29
C GLY A 271 52.88 -53.37 14.32
N HIS A 272 51.57 -53.65 14.21
CA HIS A 272 51.01 -55.00 14.14
C HIS A 272 49.89 -55.05 13.10
N ALA A 273 49.77 -56.15 12.38
CA ALA A 273 48.66 -56.45 11.48
C ALA A 273 48.32 -57.94 11.58
N SER A 274 47.05 -58.26 11.74
CA SER A 274 46.52 -59.62 11.72
C SER A 274 45.52 -59.77 10.57
N ILE A 275 45.56 -60.92 9.91
CA ILE A 275 44.57 -61.34 8.92
C ILE A 275 44.12 -62.74 9.35
N GLU A 276 42.87 -62.84 9.77
CA GLU A 276 42.25 -64.08 10.21
C GLU A 276 41.15 -64.46 9.21
N ALA A 277 41.10 -65.73 8.85
CA ALA A 277 40.09 -66.28 7.96
C ALA A 277 39.67 -67.66 8.45
N GLU A 278 38.37 -67.99 8.34
CA GLU A 278 37.83 -69.29 8.74
C GLU A 278 38.21 -70.40 7.75
N ASP A 279 38.13 -70.11 6.45
CA ASP A 279 38.34 -71.11 5.39
C ASP A 279 39.72 -70.99 4.72
N ASP A 280 39.94 -69.94 3.92
CA ASP A 280 41.17 -69.80 3.13
C ASP A 280 41.71 -68.36 3.06
N VAL A 281 43.03 -68.25 3.04
CA VAL A 281 43.76 -67.05 2.63
C VAL A 281 44.59 -67.41 1.40
N LYS A 282 44.28 -66.78 0.27
CA LYS A 282 45.06 -66.93 -0.97
C LYS A 282 45.92 -65.71 -1.23
N ILE A 283 47.24 -65.91 -1.22
CA ILE A 283 48.22 -64.89 -1.61
C ILE A 283 48.96 -65.42 -2.84
N ASP A 284 48.91 -64.65 -3.93
CA ASP A 284 49.61 -64.97 -5.17
C ASP A 284 50.46 -63.77 -5.59
N GLY A 285 51.74 -64.02 -5.82
CA GLY A 285 52.70 -62.99 -6.20
C GLY A 285 53.99 -63.61 -6.70
N LYS A 286 54.66 -62.91 -7.62
CA LYS A 286 55.96 -63.35 -8.16
C LYS A 286 57.03 -63.53 -7.07
N ARG A 287 56.93 -62.76 -5.98
CA ARG A 287 57.80 -62.82 -4.80
C ARG A 287 56.97 -62.52 -3.56
N ILE A 288 57.13 -63.35 -2.54
CA ILE A 288 56.59 -63.14 -1.19
C ILE A 288 57.81 -63.12 -0.26
N HIS A 289 58.05 -61.98 0.37
CA HIS A 289 59.11 -61.84 1.36
C HIS A 289 58.48 -61.95 2.73
N LEU A 290 58.79 -63.03 3.43
CA LEU A 290 58.48 -63.22 4.84
C LEU A 290 59.77 -62.91 5.60
N GLY A 291 59.66 -62.09 6.64
CA GLY A 291 60.79 -61.75 7.51
C GLY A 291 61.35 -62.97 8.19
#